data_AF-A0A522TZ46-F1
#
_entry.id   AF-A0A522TZ46-F1
#
_cell.length_a   1.000
_cell.length_b   1.000
_cell.length_c   1.000
_cell.angle_alpha   90.00
_cell.angle_beta   90.00
_cell.angle_gamma   90.00
#
_symmetry.space_group_name_H-M   'P 1'
#
loop_
_entity.id
_entity.type
_entity.pdbx_description
1 polymer ?
#
loop_
_entity_poly.entity_id
_entity_poly.type
_entity_poly.pdbx_seq_one_letter_code
_entity_poly.pdbx_strand_id
1 'polypeptide(L)'
;MTIRTAPATNEPLLTTRSGGQALRIAVVTGSYGSGHNAAARELAVALRGIGCQVEIHDIVDLLPWRLGRILRSAYYGQLRWHPRSWGATLRLLEPGRPLHRLVTRSLGFAAAPVAAAAYECDLVITTHPFGAQALGHARATGQLDCPAVTYFTDASVH
;
A
#
# COMPACT_ATOMS: atom_id res chain seq x y z
N MET A 1 -11.67 7.69 -13.62
CA MET A 1 -10.91 7.95 -12.38
C MET A 1 -9.58 8.55 -12.81
N THR A 2 -9.51 9.87 -12.84
CA THR A 2 -8.30 10.60 -13.25
C THR A 2 -7.34 10.54 -12.08
N ILE A 3 -6.25 9.78 -12.20
CA ILE A 3 -5.16 9.82 -11.23
C ILE A 3 -4.55 11.21 -11.36
N ARG A 4 -4.90 12.14 -10.47
CA ARG A 4 -4.16 13.39 -10.32
C ARG A 4 -2.86 13.04 -9.61
N THR A 5 -1.82 12.74 -10.39
CA THR A 5 -0.45 12.89 -9.91
C THR A 5 -0.24 14.38 -9.66
N ALA A 6 -0.04 14.78 -8.41
CA ALA A 6 0.55 16.09 -8.16
C ALA A 6 1.89 16.15 -8.93
N PRO A 7 2.23 17.27 -9.59
CA PRO A 7 3.55 17.41 -10.18
C PRO A 7 4.59 17.12 -9.09
N ALA A 8 5.63 16.34 -9.42
CA ALA A 8 6.73 16.12 -8.49
C ALA A 8 7.35 17.48 -8.16
N THR A 9 6.97 18.05 -7.02
CA THR A 9 7.61 19.23 -6.48
C THR A 9 9.02 18.83 -6.10
N ASN A 10 10.03 19.61 -6.51
CA ASN A 10 11.42 19.42 -6.04
C ASN A 10 11.58 19.71 -4.54
N GLU A 11 10.50 20.02 -3.83
CA GLU A 11 10.52 20.13 -2.38
C GLU A 11 10.61 18.74 -1.74
N PRO A 12 11.54 18.54 -0.80
CA PRO A 12 11.68 17.26 -0.11
C PRO A 12 10.40 16.94 0.68
N LEU A 13 9.87 15.73 0.50
CA LEU A 13 8.69 15.24 1.22
C LEU A 13 8.90 15.18 2.73
N LEU A 14 10.15 15.02 3.16
CA LEU A 14 10.59 15.02 4.54
C LEU A 14 11.90 15.81 4.65
N THR A 15 11.95 16.75 5.57
CA THR A 15 13.21 17.42 5.94
C THR A 15 13.66 16.85 7.27
N THR A 16 14.73 16.07 7.27
CA THR A 16 15.34 15.55 8.50
C THR A 16 15.83 16.74 9.33
N ARG A 17 15.16 17.02 10.45
CA ARG A 17 15.57 18.11 11.35
C ARG A 17 16.78 17.65 12.14
N SER A 18 17.95 18.27 11.92
CA SER A 18 19.10 18.07 12.80
C SER A 18 18.75 18.57 14.20
N GLY A 19 18.75 17.67 15.20
CA GLY A 19 18.38 17.97 16.59
C GLY A 19 16.89 17.84 16.95
N GLY A 20 16.03 17.37 16.03
CA GLY A 20 14.62 17.09 16.30
C GLY A 20 14.33 15.62 16.65
N GLN A 21 13.11 15.35 17.15
CA GLN A 21 12.61 13.98 17.35
C GLN A 21 12.68 13.18 16.04
N ALA A 22 12.97 11.87 16.13
CA ALA A 22 13.05 10.97 14.99
C ALA A 22 11.73 10.96 14.21
N LEU A 23 11.81 11.09 12.87
CA LEU A 23 10.64 11.03 12.00
C LEU A 23 9.96 9.66 12.09
N ARG A 24 8.64 9.64 12.21
CA ARG A 24 7.81 8.43 12.29
C ARG A 24 7.26 8.10 10.91
N ILE A 25 7.54 6.90 10.43
CA ILE A 25 7.15 6.46 9.09
C ILE A 25 6.35 5.16 9.19
N ALA A 26 5.14 5.18 8.65
CA ALA A 26 4.34 3.97 8.47
C ALA A 26 4.61 3.37 7.09
N VAL A 27 4.87 2.06 7.04
CA VAL A 27 5.06 1.31 5.79
C VAL A 27 3.95 0.28 5.66
N VAL A 28 3.10 0.42 4.64
CA VAL A 28 2.02 -0.53 4.32
C VAL A 28 2.51 -1.51 3.24
N THR A 29 2.57 -2.79 3.58
CA THR A 29 2.93 -3.87 2.66
C THR A 29 1.74 -4.78 2.36
N GLY A 30 1.96 -5.91 1.69
CA GLY A 30 0.91 -6.89 1.43
C GLY A 30 1.45 -8.30 1.23
N SER A 31 1.10 -9.20 2.16
CA SER A 31 1.50 -10.62 2.10
C SER A 31 0.72 -11.46 1.08
N TYR A 32 0.42 -10.91 -0.10
CA TYR A 32 -0.03 -11.66 -1.27
C TYR A 32 1.15 -12.26 -2.05
N GLY A 33 2.38 -11.83 -1.78
CA GLY A 33 3.61 -12.40 -2.34
C GLY A 33 4.83 -11.88 -1.58
N SER A 34 5.99 -12.53 -1.73
CA SER A 34 7.20 -12.18 -0.96
C SER A 34 7.84 -10.84 -1.39
N GLY A 35 7.63 -10.41 -2.64
CA GLY A 35 8.26 -9.22 -3.22
C GLY A 35 7.93 -7.92 -2.49
N HIS A 36 6.65 -7.65 -2.22
CA HIS A 36 6.21 -6.45 -1.50
C HIS A 36 6.77 -6.41 -0.06
N ASN A 37 6.82 -7.56 0.61
CA ASN A 37 7.36 -7.66 1.96
C ASN A 37 8.89 -7.44 1.96
N ALA A 38 9.60 -7.91 0.94
CA ALA A 38 11.02 -7.64 0.79
C ALA A 38 11.28 -6.14 0.58
N ALA A 39 10.53 -5.51 -0.33
CA ALA A 39 10.62 -4.06 -0.57
C ALA A 39 10.36 -3.24 0.70
N ALA A 40 9.33 -3.59 1.46
CA ALA A 40 9.00 -2.91 2.72
C ALA A 40 10.10 -3.06 3.78
N ARG A 41 10.73 -4.24 3.86
CA ARG A 41 11.85 -4.47 4.78
C ARG A 41 13.08 -3.66 4.39
N GLU A 42 13.46 -3.63 3.12
CA GLU A 42 14.60 -2.85 2.65
C GLU A 42 14.38 -1.34 2.85
N LEU A 43 13.18 -0.84 2.58
CA LEU A 43 12.80 0.54 2.91
C LEU A 43 12.95 0.82 4.41
N ALA A 44 12.47 -0.09 5.26
CA ALA A 44 12.60 0.07 6.71
C ALA A 44 14.05 0.04 7.18
N VAL A 45 14.90 -0.81 6.61
CA VAL A 45 16.34 -0.84 6.91
C VAL A 45 17.00 0.49 6.53
N ALA A 46 16.77 0.97 5.30
CA ALA A 46 17.33 2.22 4.82
C ALA A 46 16.88 3.44 5.66
N LEU A 47 15.58 3.53 5.95
CA LEU A 47 14.99 4.63 6.73
C LEU A 47 15.45 4.61 8.20
N ARG A 48 15.53 3.44 8.82
CA ARG A 48 16.09 3.31 10.18
C ARG A 48 17.57 3.68 10.19
N GLY A 49 18.32 3.34 9.13
CA GLY A 49 19.72 3.70 8.96
C GLY A 49 19.99 5.21 8.95
N ILE A 50 19.00 6.02 8.56
CA ILE A 50 19.06 7.50 8.62
C ILE A 50 18.35 8.09 9.85
N GLY A 51 17.98 7.26 10.84
CA GLY A 51 17.43 7.71 12.13
C GLY A 51 15.91 7.84 12.20
N CYS A 52 15.15 7.33 11.22
CA CYS A 52 13.69 7.30 11.30
C CYS A 52 13.17 6.14 12.18
N GLN A 53 12.04 6.37 12.86
CA GLN A 53 11.23 5.31 13.44
C GLN A 53 10.31 4.75 12.37
N VAL A 54 10.33 3.43 12.16
CA VAL A 54 9.56 2.80 11.07
C VAL A 54 8.72 1.65 11.60
N GLU A 55 7.42 1.71 11.33
CA GLU A 55 6.46 0.65 11.60
C GLU A 55 5.97 0.04 10.28
N ILE A 56 5.89 -1.30 10.22
CA ILE A 56 5.42 -2.01 9.03
C ILE A 56 4.06 -2.63 9.35
N HIS A 57 3.07 -2.36 8.51
CA HIS A 57 1.73 -2.92 8.59
C HIS A 57 1.42 -3.71 7.33
N ASP A 58 0.70 -4.83 7.46
CA ASP A 58 0.25 -5.63 6.33
C ASP A 58 -1.20 -5.28 5.98
N ILE A 59 -1.47 -4.90 4.73
CA ILE A 59 -2.83 -4.62 4.25
C ILE A 59 -3.77 -5.82 4.40
N VAL A 60 -3.23 -7.06 4.42
CA VAL A 60 -3.98 -8.29 4.70
C VAL A 60 -4.63 -8.25 6.09
N ASP A 61 -3.95 -7.66 7.07
CA ASP A 61 -4.39 -7.58 8.45
C ASP A 61 -5.22 -6.31 8.72
N LEU A 62 -5.01 -5.25 7.93
CA LEU A 62 -5.78 -4.00 8.00
C LEU A 62 -7.17 -4.11 7.34
N LEU A 63 -7.38 -5.08 6.45
CA LEU A 63 -8.70 -5.31 5.85
C LEU A 63 -9.70 -5.82 6.91
N PRO A 64 -10.91 -5.23 6.99
CA PRO A 64 -11.89 -5.60 8.00
C PRO A 64 -12.41 -7.03 7.82
N TRP A 65 -13.01 -7.56 8.88
CA TRP A 65 -13.66 -8.88 8.90
C TRP A 65 -12.78 -10.04 8.43
N ARG A 66 -11.45 -9.92 8.62
CA ARG A 66 -10.46 -10.92 8.19
C ARG A 66 -10.44 -11.12 6.67
N LEU A 67 -11.02 -10.19 5.89
CA LEU A 67 -11.18 -10.32 4.45
C LEU A 67 -9.84 -10.49 3.75
N GLY A 68 -8.79 -9.78 4.19
CA GLY A 68 -7.46 -9.93 3.63
C GLY A 68 -6.91 -11.35 3.76
N ARG A 69 -7.14 -12.02 4.91
CA ARG A 69 -6.70 -13.43 5.10
C ARG A 69 -7.46 -14.40 4.21
N ILE A 70 -8.76 -14.17 3.99
CA ILE A 70 -9.58 -14.96 3.07
C ILE A 70 -9.09 -14.77 1.63
N LEU A 71 -8.91 -13.52 1.20
CA LEU A 71 -8.39 -13.18 -0.14
C LEU A 71 -6.99 -13.78 -0.37
N ARG A 72 -6.10 -13.68 0.63
CA ARG A 72 -4.77 -14.28 0.56
C ARG A 72 -4.84 -15.80 0.38
N SER A 73 -5.72 -16.46 1.14
CA SER A 73 -5.92 -17.91 1.03
C SER A 73 -6.51 -18.31 -0.32
N ALA A 74 -7.47 -17.54 -0.82
CA ALA A 74 -8.07 -17.74 -2.15
C ALA A 74 -7.03 -17.53 -3.27
N TYR A 75 -6.18 -16.51 -3.15
CA TYR A 75 -5.08 -16.25 -4.08
C TYR A 75 -4.09 -17.41 -4.13
N TYR A 76 -3.55 -17.84 -2.98
CA TYR A 76 -2.62 -18.98 -2.96
C TYR A 76 -3.29 -20.28 -3.40
N GLY A 77 -4.56 -20.50 -3.05
CA GLY A 77 -5.35 -21.62 -3.53
C GLY A 77 -5.50 -21.60 -5.05
N GLN A 78 -5.84 -20.45 -5.64
CA GLN A 78 -5.95 -20.28 -7.08
C GLN A 78 -4.63 -20.59 -7.77
N LEU A 79 -3.50 -20.06 -7.28
CA LEU A 79 -2.20 -20.34 -7.88
C LEU A 79 -1.77 -21.80 -7.76
N ARG A 80 -2.10 -22.45 -6.64
CA ARG A 80 -1.75 -23.85 -6.41
C ARG A 80 -2.56 -24.81 -7.28
N TRP A 81 -3.86 -24.59 -7.40
CA TRP A 81 -4.79 -25.56 -8.01
C TRP A 81 -5.19 -25.19 -9.43
N HIS A 82 -5.29 -23.90 -9.75
CA HIS A 82 -5.76 -23.39 -11.04
C HIS A 82 -4.87 -22.25 -11.58
N PRO A 83 -3.54 -22.41 -11.70
CA PRO A 83 -2.65 -21.32 -12.09
C PRO A 83 -3.01 -20.68 -13.44
N ARG A 84 -3.56 -21.45 -14.38
CA ARG A 84 -4.01 -20.96 -15.70
C ARG A 84 -5.16 -19.95 -15.62
N SER A 85 -5.93 -19.93 -14.54
CA SER A 85 -7.03 -18.98 -14.36
C SER A 85 -6.54 -17.58 -13.98
N TRP A 86 -5.29 -17.43 -13.53
CA TRP A 86 -4.74 -16.14 -13.11
C TRP A 86 -4.85 -15.05 -14.17
N GLY A 87 -4.53 -15.37 -15.43
CA GLY A 87 -4.68 -14.42 -16.54
C GLY A 87 -6.13 -13.97 -16.76
N ALA A 88 -7.11 -14.83 -16.49
CA ALA A 88 -8.52 -14.44 -16.54
C ALA A 88 -8.91 -13.52 -15.39
N THR A 89 -8.43 -13.81 -14.17
CA THR A 89 -8.60 -12.92 -13.01
C THR A 89 -8.05 -11.52 -13.30
N LEU A 90 -6.84 -11.44 -13.86
CA LEU A 90 -6.23 -10.17 -14.24
C LEU A 90 -7.08 -9.41 -15.27
N ARG A 91 -7.56 -10.08 -16.33
CA ARG A 91 -8.44 -9.46 -17.33
C ARG A 91 -9.75 -8.92 -16.74
N LEU A 92 -10.33 -9.61 -15.76
CA LEU A 92 -11.53 -9.13 -15.07
C LEU A 92 -11.24 -7.91 -14.18
N LEU A 93 -10.01 -7.79 -13.69
CA LEU A 93 -9.52 -6.69 -12.88
C LEU A 93 -8.87 -5.57 -13.70
N GLU A 94 -8.96 -5.60 -15.03
CA GLU A 94 -8.48 -4.49 -15.86
C GLU A 94 -9.29 -3.20 -15.63
N PRO A 95 -8.64 -2.02 -15.68
CA PRO A 95 -9.32 -0.74 -15.64
C PRO A 95 -10.48 -0.65 -16.65
N GLY A 96 -11.63 -0.13 -16.21
CA GLY A 96 -12.84 -0.02 -17.03
C GLY A 96 -13.82 -1.20 -16.88
N ARG A 97 -13.41 -2.34 -16.31
CA ARG A 97 -14.31 -3.45 -16.01
C ARG A 97 -15.16 -3.20 -14.74
N PRO A 98 -16.39 -3.75 -14.68
CA PRO A 98 -17.23 -3.65 -13.48
C PRO A 98 -16.56 -4.24 -12.23
N LEU A 99 -15.88 -5.39 -12.37
CA LEU A 99 -15.22 -6.04 -11.24
C LEU A 99 -14.06 -5.20 -10.71
N HIS A 100 -13.22 -4.63 -11.59
CA HIS A 100 -12.17 -3.69 -11.18
C HIS A 100 -12.74 -2.53 -10.36
N ARG A 101 -13.82 -1.89 -10.81
CA ARG A 101 -14.47 -0.78 -10.07
C ARG A 101 -15.01 -1.23 -8.71
N LEU A 102 -15.60 -2.43 -8.65
CA LEU A 102 -16.12 -2.98 -7.41
C LEU A 102 -14.98 -3.22 -6.42
N VAL A 103 -13.89 -3.86 -6.85
CA VAL A 103 -12.73 -4.15 -6.01
C VAL A 103 -12.07 -2.85 -5.53
N THR A 104 -11.78 -1.89 -6.42
CA THR A 104 -11.16 -0.63 -6.01
C THR A 104 -12.05 0.18 -5.06
N ARG A 105 -13.37 0.18 -5.26
CA ARG A 105 -14.31 0.81 -4.33
C ARG A 105 -14.35 0.09 -2.98
N SER A 106 -14.32 -1.24 -2.97
CA SER A 106 -14.32 -2.03 -1.74
C SER A 106 -13.05 -1.83 -0.89
N LEU A 107 -11.92 -1.48 -1.50
CA LEU A 107 -10.71 -1.12 -0.76
C LEU A 107 -10.87 0.17 0.07
N GLY A 108 -11.93 0.95 -0.15
CA GLY A 108 -12.32 2.04 0.74
C GLY A 108 -12.67 1.59 2.16
N PHE A 109 -13.07 0.32 2.37
CA PHE A 109 -13.26 -0.23 3.71
C PHE A 109 -11.96 -0.33 4.53
N ALA A 110 -10.80 -0.30 3.87
CA ALA A 110 -9.50 -0.25 4.53
C ALA A 110 -9.01 1.18 4.79
N ALA A 111 -9.72 2.23 4.37
CA ALA A 111 -9.30 3.63 4.50
C ALA A 111 -9.03 4.03 5.96
N ALA A 112 -9.99 3.79 6.86
CA ALA A 112 -9.84 4.10 8.28
C ALA A 112 -8.72 3.27 8.95
N PRO A 113 -8.61 1.95 8.73
CA PRO A 113 -7.48 1.16 9.22
C PRO A 113 -6.10 1.65 8.75
N VAL A 114 -5.95 2.01 7.46
CA VAL A 114 -4.64 2.52 6.97
C VAL A 114 -4.36 3.94 7.46
N ALA A 115 -5.39 4.76 7.65
CA ALA A 115 -5.25 6.07 8.28
C ALA A 115 -4.83 5.95 9.75
N ALA A 116 -5.43 5.02 10.49
CA ALA A 116 -5.05 4.74 11.87
C ALA A 116 -3.61 4.21 11.97
N ALA A 117 -3.18 3.37 11.03
CA ALA A 117 -1.79 2.91 10.94
C ALA A 117 -0.81 4.06 10.61
N ALA A 118 -1.27 5.14 9.98
CA ALA A 118 -0.49 6.33 9.68
C ALA A 118 -0.67 7.47 10.69
N TYR A 119 -1.42 7.24 11.78
CA TYR A 119 -1.70 8.27 12.78
C TYR A 119 -0.40 8.76 13.43
N GLU A 120 -0.26 10.09 13.53
CA GLU A 120 0.95 10.78 14.02
C GLU A 120 2.26 10.40 13.30
N CYS A 121 2.18 9.78 12.12
CA CYS A 121 3.34 9.56 11.27
C CYS A 121 3.60 10.79 10.40
N ASP A 122 4.86 11.10 10.16
CA ASP A 122 5.29 12.17 9.26
C ASP A 122 5.15 11.78 7.78
N LEU A 123 5.11 10.48 7.50
CA LEU A 123 4.97 9.91 6.15
C LEU A 123 4.36 8.51 6.20
N VAL A 124 3.50 8.20 5.23
CA VAL A 124 3.10 6.82 4.94
C VAL A 124 3.59 6.38 3.57
N ILE A 125 4.24 5.21 3.50
CA ILE A 125 4.73 4.59 2.27
C ILE A 125 3.99 3.28 2.07
N THR A 126 3.48 3.00 0.87
CA THR A 126 2.95 1.69 0.53
C THR A 126 3.76 1.02 -0.57
N THR A 127 4.00 -0.28 -0.42
CA THR A 127 4.67 -1.13 -1.43
C THR A 127 3.68 -1.98 -2.22
N HIS A 128 2.38 -1.89 -1.92
CA HIS A 128 1.35 -2.77 -2.44
C HIS A 128 0.18 -1.97 -3.07
N PRO A 129 -0.38 -2.40 -4.21
CA PRO A 129 -1.46 -1.69 -4.90
C PRO A 129 -2.74 -1.56 -4.05
N PHE A 130 -3.07 -2.56 -3.22
CA PHE A 130 -4.22 -2.44 -2.31
C PHE A 130 -4.02 -1.36 -1.24
N GLY A 131 -2.80 -1.23 -0.71
CA GLY A 131 -2.45 -0.13 0.21
C GLY A 131 -2.54 1.23 -0.50
N ALA A 132 -2.11 1.31 -1.76
CA ALA A 132 -2.22 2.55 -2.55
C ALA A 132 -3.67 2.98 -2.77
N GLN A 133 -4.57 2.04 -3.09
CA GLN A 133 -6.00 2.33 -3.22
C GLN A 133 -6.62 2.74 -1.86
N ALA A 134 -6.31 2.03 -0.78
CA ALA A 134 -6.81 2.34 0.56
C ALA A 134 -6.36 3.74 1.03
N LEU A 135 -5.08 4.07 0.84
CA LEU A 135 -4.53 5.40 1.14
C LEU A 135 -5.14 6.49 0.24
N GLY A 136 -5.41 6.18 -1.03
CA GLY A 136 -6.12 7.06 -1.95
C GLY A 136 -7.53 7.39 -1.45
N HIS A 137 -8.27 6.40 -0.95
CA HIS A 137 -9.57 6.61 -0.32
C HIS A 137 -9.46 7.43 0.97
N ALA A 138 -8.53 7.07 1.87
CA ALA A 138 -8.31 7.80 3.12
C ALA A 138 -8.03 9.28 2.86
N ARG A 139 -7.15 9.60 1.90
CA ARG A 139 -6.89 10.97 1.45
C ARG A 139 -8.12 11.64 0.86
N ALA A 140 -8.85 10.97 -0.03
CA ALA A 140 -10.05 11.53 -0.66
C ALA A 140 -11.17 11.83 0.35
N THR A 141 -11.21 11.11 1.47
CA THR A 141 -12.17 11.31 2.57
C THR A 141 -11.64 12.19 3.71
N GLY A 142 -10.44 12.77 3.59
CA GLY A 142 -9.86 13.65 4.61
C GLY A 142 -9.43 12.93 5.90
N GLN A 143 -9.15 11.63 5.84
CA GLN A 143 -8.72 10.82 6.99
C GLN A 143 -7.18 10.71 7.10
N LEU A 144 -6.45 11.21 6.12
CA LEU A 144 -4.99 11.10 6.07
C LEU A 144 -4.33 12.47 6.23
N ASP A 145 -3.67 12.64 7.37
CA ASP A 145 -3.06 13.93 7.78
C ASP A 145 -1.60 14.08 7.34
N CYS A 146 -1.00 13.03 6.79
CA CYS A 146 0.39 13.02 6.33
C CYS A 146 0.53 12.74 4.83
N PRO A 147 1.69 13.07 4.22
CA PRO A 147 1.99 12.67 2.85
C PRO A 147 1.93 11.15 2.66
N ALA A 148 1.46 10.72 1.48
CA ALA A 148 1.44 9.32 1.07
C ALA A 148 2.33 9.10 -0.15
N VAL A 149 3.18 8.08 -0.10
CA VAL A 149 4.04 7.63 -1.20
C VAL A 149 3.70 6.20 -1.57
N THR A 150 3.60 5.90 -2.86
CA THR A 150 3.51 4.53 -3.35
C THR A 150 4.83 4.15 -4.01
N TYR A 151 5.52 3.17 -3.43
CA TYR A 151 6.76 2.61 -3.95
C TYR A 151 6.44 1.36 -4.79
N PHE A 152 6.51 1.50 -6.11
CA PHE A 152 6.28 0.40 -7.04
C PHE A 152 7.56 -0.42 -7.20
N THR A 153 7.50 -1.68 -6.79
CA THR A 153 8.52 -2.68 -7.12
C THR A 153 7.99 -3.52 -8.26
N ASP A 154 8.12 -3.00 -9.48
CA ASP A 154 7.86 -3.82 -10.65
C ASP A 154 9.13 -4.58 -11.03
N ALA A 155 9.00 -5.88 -11.28
CA ALA A 155 10.02 -6.60 -12.01
C ALA A 155 9.82 -6.21 -13.48
N SER A 156 10.59 -5.22 -13.96
CA SER A 156 10.71 -4.97 -15.39
C SER A 156 11.30 -6.22 -16.04
N VAL A 157 10.42 -7.11 -16.52
CA VAL A 157 10.73 -8.12 -17.51
C VAL A 157 9.86 -7.82 -18.71
N HIS A 158 10.48 -7.16 -19.70
CA HIS A 158 10.02 -7.14 -21.08
C HIS A 158 10.25 -8.51 -21.71
#